data_AF-A0A536YAT5-F1
#
_entry.id   AF-A0A536YAT5-F1
#
_cell.length_a   1.000
_cell.length_b   1.000
_cell.length_c   1.000
_cell.angle_alpha   90.00
_cell.angle_beta   90.00
_cell.angle_gamma   90.00
#
_symmetry.space_group_name_H-M   'P 1'
#
loop_
_entity.id
_entity.type
_entity.pdbx_description
1 polymer ?
#
loop_
_entity_poly.entity_id
_entity_poly.type
_entity_poly.pdbx_seq_one_letter_code
_entity_poly.pdbx_strand_id
1 'polypeptide(L)' 'MKLAPEDGFGERDPALVLRERRERLPPGIAIGSELRTHAGEDDEGPPVFRVTELSDTEATLDGNHPLAGRTV' A
#
# COMPACT_ATOMS: atom_id res chain seq x y z
N MET A 1 27.46 -10.51 -3.03
CA MET A 1 26.10 -11.07 -2.93
C MET A 1 25.15 -9.97 -3.31
N LYS A 2 24.55 -10.03 -4.50
CA LYS A 2 23.39 -9.19 -4.84
C LYS A 2 22.19 -10.02 -4.42
N LEU A 3 21.47 -9.60 -3.39
CA LEU A 3 20.17 -10.22 -3.13
C LEU A 3 19.30 -9.87 -4.32
N ALA A 4 18.71 -10.88 -4.97
CA ALA A 4 17.70 -10.64 -5.97
C ALA A 4 16.51 -9.93 -5.29
N PRO A 5 15.77 -9.03 -5.97
CA PRO A 5 14.65 -8.28 -5.39
C PRO A 5 13.56 -9.18 -4.79
N GLU A 6 13.53 -10.44 -5.22
CA GLU A 6 12.72 -11.55 -4.72
C GLU A 6 13.09 -12.04 -3.31
N ASP A 7 14.24 -11.62 -2.75
CA ASP A 7 14.71 -11.91 -1.38
C ASP A 7 14.68 -10.64 -0.48
N GLY A 8 14.12 -9.54 -0.99
CA GLY A 8 13.91 -8.27 -0.27
C GLY A 8 12.41 -7.91 -0.16
N PHE A 9 12.06 -6.64 -0.29
CA PHE A 9 10.66 -6.17 -0.22
C PHE A 9 9.85 -6.37 -1.53
N GLY A 10 10.39 -7.09 -2.51
CA GLY A 10 9.74 -7.36 -3.81
C GLY A 10 9.75 -6.20 -4.81
N GLU A 11 9.26 -6.45 -6.02
CA GLU A 11 8.93 -5.39 -6.99
C GLU A 11 7.59 -4.75 -6.65
N ARG A 12 7.33 -3.53 -7.17
CA ARG A 12 6.02 -2.90 -7.04
C ARG A 12 4.99 -3.75 -7.79
N ASP A 13 4.08 -4.36 -7.07
CA ASP A 13 3.06 -5.22 -7.66
C ASP A 13 1.77 -4.40 -7.88
N PRO A 14 1.30 -4.26 -9.14
CA PRO A 14 0.05 -3.58 -9.43
C PRO A 14 -1.17 -4.30 -8.81
N ALA A 15 -1.06 -5.57 -8.43
CA ALA A 15 -2.10 -6.31 -7.71
C ALA A 15 -2.23 -5.86 -6.24
N LEU A 16 -1.21 -5.19 -5.68
CA LEU A 16 -1.27 -4.54 -4.36
C LEU A 16 -1.93 -3.15 -4.41
N VAL A 17 -2.40 -2.73 -5.59
CA VAL A 17 -3.22 -1.53 -5.75
C VAL A 17 -4.69 -1.93 -5.69
N LEU A 18 -5.37 -1.48 -4.65
CA LEU A 18 -6.76 -1.78 -4.36
C LEU A 18 -7.63 -0.55 -4.60
N ARG A 19 -8.83 -0.73 -5.16
CA ARG A 19 -9.85 0.33 -5.19
C ARG A 19 -10.89 0.04 -4.13
N GLU A 20 -11.06 0.97 -3.21
CA GLU A 20 -12.06 0.92 -2.15
C GLU A 20 -13.04 2.08 -2.32
N ARG A 21 -14.30 1.86 -1.93
CA ARG A 21 -15.28 2.96 -1.96
C ARG A 21 -14.92 4.01 -0.93
N ARG A 22 -15.00 5.29 -1.32
CA ARG A 22 -14.73 6.43 -0.42
C ARG A 22 -15.58 6.36 0.84
N GLU A 23 -16.81 5.86 0.72
CA GLU A 23 -17.76 5.67 1.83
C GLU A 23 -17.29 4.65 2.88
N ARG A 24 -16.42 3.70 2.49
CA ARG A 24 -15.82 2.71 3.42
C ARG A 24 -14.56 3.25 4.11
N LEU A 25 -14.03 4.37 3.62
CA LEU A 25 -12.83 4.98 4.16
C LEU A 25 -13.19 5.95 5.29
N PRO A 26 -12.26 6.19 6.23
CA PRO A 26 -12.47 7.17 7.28
C PRO A 26 -12.73 8.57 6.68
N PRO A 27 -13.63 9.36 7.30
CA PRO A 27 -13.88 10.72 6.87
C PRO A 27 -12.61 11.57 7.04
N GLY A 28 -12.30 12.39 6.03
CA GLY A 28 -11.08 13.21 6.01
C GLY A 28 -9.89 12.59 5.29
N ILE A 29 -10.08 11.46 4.59
CA ILE A 29 -9.07 10.89 3.70
C ILE A 29 -8.76 11.86 2.53
N ALA A 30 -7.49 12.00 2.18
CA ALA A 30 -6.98 12.78 1.06
C ALA A 30 -5.96 11.97 0.25
N ILE A 31 -5.64 12.44 -0.96
CA ILE A 31 -4.51 11.89 -1.73
C ILE A 31 -3.24 12.06 -0.90
N GLY A 32 -2.48 10.96 -0.75
CA GLY A 32 -1.29 10.89 0.06
C GLY A 32 -1.53 10.44 1.51
N SER A 33 -2.78 10.31 1.97
CA SER A 33 -3.09 9.73 3.28
C SER A 33 -2.63 8.27 3.36
N GLU A 34 -2.23 7.85 4.56
CA GLU A 34 -1.80 6.49 4.86
C GLU A 34 -2.85 5.79 5.72
N LEU A 35 -3.33 4.64 5.26
CA LEU A 35 -4.27 3.76 5.94
C LEU A 35 -3.52 2.55 6.47
N ARG A 36 -3.53 2.38 7.79
CA ARG A 36 -2.95 1.22 8.45
C ARG A 36 -4.08 0.23 8.70
N THR A 37 -4.04 -0.92 8.03
CA THR A 37 -4.98 -1.99 8.36
C THR A 37 -4.41 -2.81 9.51
N HIS A 38 -5.27 -3.26 10.43
CA HIS A 38 -4.87 -4.25 11.44
C HIS A 38 -4.73 -5.67 10.85
N ALA A 39 -4.75 -5.83 9.52
CA ALA A 39 -4.92 -7.11 8.85
C ALA A 39 -3.62 -7.84 8.52
N GLY A 40 -2.46 -7.37 8.98
CA GLY A 40 -1.19 -8.07 8.81
C GLY A 40 -0.52 -8.32 10.16
N GLU A 41 -0.53 -9.59 10.56
CA GLU A 41 0.36 -10.14 11.58
C GLU A 41 1.61 -10.72 10.91
N ASP A 42 2.15 -10.01 9.91
CA ASP A 42 3.45 -10.33 9.33
C ASP A 42 4.56 -9.69 10.17
N ASP A 43 5.73 -10.32 10.22
CA ASP A 43 6.89 -9.97 11.05
C ASP A 43 7.41 -8.53 10.79
N GLU A 44 6.98 -7.90 9.69
CA GLU A 44 7.32 -6.54 9.25
C GLU A 44 6.32 -5.45 9.71
N GLY A 45 5.22 -5.83 10.39
CA GLY A 45 4.21 -4.93 10.93
C GLY A 45 2.98 -4.72 10.04
N PRO A 46 1.99 -3.95 10.50
CA PRO A 46 0.72 -3.81 9.81
C PRO A 46 0.89 -3.14 8.43
N PRO A 47 0.30 -3.69 7.36
CA PRO A 47 0.45 -3.13 6.02
C PRO A 47 -0.14 -1.72 5.95
N VAL A 48 0.65 -0.81 5.39
CA VAL A 48 0.31 0.60 5.19
C VAL A 48 -0.10 0.79 3.74
N PHE A 49 -1.34 1.22 3.53
CA PHE A 49 -1.88 1.55 2.23
C PHE A 49 -1.86 3.06 2.03
N ARG A 50 -1.26 3.53 0.94
CA ARG A 50 -1.24 4.95 0.61
C ARG A 50 -2.31 5.28 -0.41
N VAL A 51 -3.10 6.31 -0.15
CA VAL A 51 -4.07 6.81 -1.12
C VAL A 51 -3.31 7.47 -2.26
N THR A 52 -3.29 6.84 -3.43
CA THR A 52 -2.63 7.37 -4.62
C THR A 52 -3.61 8.16 -5.49
N GLU A 53 -4.89 7.82 -5.43
CA GLU A 53 -5.96 8.50 -6.14
C GLU A 53 -7.21 8.55 -5.27
N LEU A 54 -7.94 9.67 -5.34
CA LEU A 54 -9.17 9.85 -4.57
C LEU A 54 -10.19 10.59 -5.43
N SER A 55 -11.32 9.93 -5.65
CA SER A 55 -12.47 10.42 -6.41
C SER A 55 -13.63 10.74 -5.47
N ASP A 56 -14.75 11.20 -6.02
CA ASP A 56 -15.98 11.45 -5.26
C ASP A 56 -16.58 10.17 -4.66
N THR A 57 -16.45 9.03 -5.36
CA THR A 57 -17.08 7.75 -4.98
C THR A 57 -16.09 6.68 -4.52
N GLU A 58 -14.83 6.75 -4.97
CA GLU A 58 -13.82 5.70 -4.79
C GLU A 58 -12.46 6.30 -4.46
N ALA A 59 -11.60 5.50 -3.84
CA ALA A 59 -10.19 5.81 -3.66
C ALA A 59 -9.34 4.61 -4.06
N THR A 60 -8.17 4.91 -4.61
CA THR A 60 -7.14 3.94 -4.94
C THR A 60 -6.11 3.91 -3.83
N LEU A 61 -5.93 2.74 -3.24
CA LEU A 61 -5.05 2.42 -2.13
C LEU A 61 -3.88 1.59 -2.66
N ASP A 62 -2.66 2.06 -2.47
CA ASP A 62 -1.44 1.36 -2.85
C ASP A 62 -0.81 0.74 -1.60
N GLY A 63 -0.84 -0.59 -1.50
CA GLY A 63 -0.27 -1.35 -0.38
C GLY A 63 1.16 -1.81 -0.62
N ASN A 64 1.86 -1.26 -1.62
CA ASN A 64 3.24 -1.66 -1.87
C ASN A 64 4.13 -1.23 -0.70
N HIS A 65 5.05 -2.12 -0.32
CA HIS A 65 6.01 -1.81 0.71
C HIS A 65 6.81 -0.54 0.33
N PRO A 66 7.09 0.40 1.25
CA PRO A 66 7.85 1.62 0.94
C PRO A 66 9.28 1.37 0.42
N LEU A 67 9.80 0.15 0.59
CA LEU A 67 11.08 -0.31 0.07
C LEU A 67 10.97 -1.26 -1.14
N ALA A 68 9.74 -1.57 -1.59
CA ALA A 68 9.51 -2.35 -2.81
C ALA A 68 10.14 -1.63 -4.01
N GLY A 69 10.83 -2.38 -4.86
CA GLY A 69 11.55 -1.87 -6.03
C GLY A 69 12.91 -1.24 -5.74
N ARG A 70 13.41 -1.26 -4.49
CA ARG A 70 14.80 -0.86 -4.20
C ARG A 70 15.71 -2.07 -4.32
N THR A 71 16.57 -2.08 -5.33
CA THR A 71 17.70 -3.00 -5.41
C THR A 71 18.71 -2.63 -4.32
N VAL A 72 19.02 -3.57 -3.41
CA VAL A 72 20.16 -3.47 -2.50
C VAL A 72 21.39 -4.17 -3.07
#